data_AF-A0A396I1V3-F1
#
_entry.id   AF-A0A396I1V3-F1
#
_cell.length_a   1.000
_cell.length_b   1.000
_cell.length_c   1.000
_cell.angle_alpha   90.00
_cell.angle_beta   90.00
_cell.angle_gamma   90.00
#
_symmetry.space_group_name_H-M   'P 1'
#
loop_
_entity.id
_entity.type
_entity.pdbx_description
1 polymer ?
#
loop_
_entity_poly.entity_id
_entity_poly.type
_entity_poly.pdbx_seq_one_letter_code
_entity_poly.pdbx_strand_id
1 'polypeptide(L)' 'MLTGVGTEREYERNGSATKLNVIAMEADGYKLQCTLFGTYVDELNTFLATGETANVVVSIQLAKVKTIYTFKIV' A
#
# COMPACT_ATOMS: atom_id res chain seq x y z
N MET A 1 0.11 11.44 -4.29
CA MET A 1 1.48 11.41 -3.73
C MET A 1 1.56 10.34 -2.66
N LEU A 2 2.66 9.59 -2.59
CA LEU A 2 2.95 8.68 -1.49
C LEU A 2 3.14 9.49 -0.20
N THR A 3 2.41 9.16 0.86
CA THR A 3 2.46 9.86 2.15
C THR A 3 2.89 8.97 3.30
N GLY A 4 2.87 7.66 3.11
CA GLY A 4 3.38 6.72 4.11
C GLY A 4 3.52 5.32 3.56
N VAL A 5 4.43 4.57 4.15
CA VAL A 5 4.61 3.14 3.90
C VAL A 5 4.47 2.40 5.22
N GLY A 6 3.67 1.34 5.21
CA GLY A 6 3.49 0.46 6.35
C GLY A 6 4.66 -0.51 6.52
N THR A 7 4.55 -1.35 7.54
CA THR A 7 5.47 -2.47 7.76
C THR A 7 5.06 -3.65 6.88
N GLU A 8 6.03 -4.28 6.21
CA GLU A 8 5.83 -5.57 5.55
C GLU A 8 5.35 -6.62 6.57
N ARG A 9 4.36 -7.42 6.16
CA ARG A 9 3.77 -8.49 6.96
C ARG A 9 3.53 -9.69 6.05
N GLU A 10 3.38 -10.84 6.66
CA GLU A 10 2.90 -12.03 5.97
C GLU A 10 1.37 -12.11 6.08
N TYR A 11 0.73 -12.44 4.96
CA TYR A 11 -0.70 -12.66 4.87
C TYR A 11 -0.97 -14.08 4.42
N GLU A 12 -1.59 -14.86 5.30
CA GLU A 12 -2.03 -16.22 5.00
C GLU A 12 -3.48 -16.25 4.55
N ARG A 13 -3.76 -16.94 3.45
CA ARG A 13 -5.11 -17.22 2.99
C ARG A 13 -5.14 -18.58 2.29
N ASN A 14 -6.09 -19.43 2.69
CA ASN A 14 -6.31 -20.75 2.10
C ASN A 14 -5.05 -21.65 2.09
N GLY A 15 -4.22 -21.57 3.13
CA GLY A 15 -2.98 -22.35 3.24
C GLY A 15 -1.82 -21.84 2.37
N SER A 16 -1.97 -20.69 1.72
CA SER A 16 -0.89 -19.99 1.01
C SER A 16 -0.55 -18.70 1.74
N ALA A 17 0.74 -18.47 1.96
CA ALA A 17 1.29 -17.25 2.55
C ALA A 17 1.82 -16.33 1.44
N THR A 18 1.59 -15.02 1.58
CA THR A 18 2.15 -14.01 0.69
C THR A 18 2.53 -12.76 1.44
N LYS A 19 3.52 -12.03 0.95
CA LYS A 19 3.90 -10.72 1.50
C LYS A 19 2.75 -9.74 1.33
N LEU A 20 2.61 -8.84 2.30
CA LEU A 20 1.62 -7.78 2.32
C LEU A 20 2.26 -6.51 2.85
N ASN A 21 2.01 -5.39 2.19
CA ASN A 21 2.27 -4.07 2.76
C ASN A 21 1.13 -3.12 2.40
N VAL A 22 0.95 -2.06 3.19
CA VAL A 22 -0.04 -1.01 2.94
C VAL A 22 0.69 0.30 2.74
N ILE A 23 0.44 0.96 1.61
CA ILE A 23 0.90 2.33 1.37
C ILE A 23 -0.25 3.31 1.57
N ALA A 24 0.06 4.47 2.11
CA ALA A 24 -0.84 5.60 2.22
C ALA A 24 -0.50 6.63 1.14
N MET A 25 -1.54 7.19 0.53
CA MET A 25 -1.42 8.20 -0.50
C MET A 25 -2.42 9.32 -0.27
N GLU A 26 -2.09 10.49 -0.80
CA GLU A 26 -2.99 11.64 -0.85
C GLU A 26 -3.11 12.16 -2.29
N ALA A 27 -4.32 12.45 -2.73
CA ALA A 27 -4.61 13.07 -4.02
C ALA A 27 -5.82 13.99 -3.85
N ASP A 28 -5.68 15.26 -4.26
CA ASP A 28 -6.76 16.27 -4.21
C ASP A 28 -7.47 16.37 -2.85
N GLY A 29 -6.73 16.25 -1.75
CA GLY A 29 -7.25 16.26 -0.38
C GLY A 29 -7.88 14.95 0.11
N TYR A 30 -7.99 13.94 -0.75
CA TYR A 30 -8.45 12.61 -0.39
C TYR A 30 -7.30 11.72 0.07
N LYS A 31 -7.49 11.04 1.21
CA LYS A 31 -6.56 10.05 1.74
C LYS A 31 -6.97 8.66 1.29
N LEU A 32 -6.03 7.95 0.68
CA LEU A 32 -6.22 6.63 0.10
C LEU A 32 -5.21 5.67 0.73
N GLN A 33 -5.62 4.41 0.87
CA GLN A 33 -4.71 3.33 1.23
C GLN A 33 -4.75 2.27 0.13
N CYS A 34 -3.59 1.73 -0.22
CA CYS A 34 -3.48 0.62 -1.15
C CYS A 34 -2.72 -0.53 -0.50
N THR A 35 -3.30 -1.73 -0.53
CA THR A 35 -2.66 -2.96 -0.09
C THR A 35 -1.95 -3.60 -1.26
N LEU A 36 -0.64 -3.78 -1.13
CA LEU A 36 0.22 -4.48 -2.07
C LEU A 36 0.45 -5.91 -1.59
N PHE A 37 0.63 -6.84 -2.52
CA PHE A 37 0.86 -8.24 -2.22
C PHE A 37 2.05 -8.79 -3.02
N GLY A 38 2.71 -9.81 -2.48
CA GLY A 38 3.76 -10.56 -3.19
C GLY A 38 4.86 -9.66 -3.75
N THR A 39 5.15 -9.81 -5.04
CA THR A 39 6.24 -9.12 -5.75
C THR A 39 6.13 -7.60 -5.69
N TYR A 40 4.93 -7.03 -5.60
CA TYR A 40 4.76 -5.58 -5.44
C TYR A 40 5.32 -5.05 -4.12
N VAL A 41 5.37 -5.90 -3.08
CA VAL A 41 6.05 -5.55 -1.82
C VAL A 41 7.55 -5.54 -2.00
N ASP A 42 8.11 -6.50 -2.76
CA ASP A 42 9.54 -6.55 -3.06
C ASP A 42 9.98 -5.36 -3.92
N GLU A 43 9.19 -4.99 -4.93
CA GLU A 43 9.43 -3.80 -5.76
C GLU A 43 9.36 -2.51 -4.94
N LEU A 44 8.37 -2.40 -4.04
CA LEU A 44 8.29 -1.27 -3.12
C LEU A 44 9.53 -1.17 -2.23
N ASN A 45 9.98 -2.28 -1.63
CA ASN A 45 11.17 -2.28 -0.79
C ASN A 45 12.44 -1.92 -1.57
N THR A 46 12.56 -2.43 -2.80
CA THR A 46 13.67 -2.10 -3.70
C THR A 46 13.68 -0.60 -4.01
N PHE A 47 12.51 -0.01 -4.27
CA PHE A 47 12.36 1.43 -4.46
C PHE A 47 12.75 2.20 -3.19
N LEU A 48 12.29 1.80 -2.00
CA LEU A 48 12.61 2.48 -0.75
C LEU A 48 14.09 2.43 -0.40
N ALA A 49 14.78 1.35 -0.77
CA ALA A 49 16.22 1.20 -0.57
C ALA A 49 17.05 2.22 -1.36
N THR A 50 16.49 2.87 -2.39
CA THR A 50 17.15 3.98 -3.10
C THR A 50 17.27 5.25 -2.26
N GLY A 51 16.45 5.39 -1.22
CA GLY A 51 16.39 6.58 -0.36
C GLY A 51 15.63 7.77 -0.97
N GLU A 52 15.27 7.74 -2.25
CA GLU A 52 14.57 8.82 -2.95
C GLU A 52 13.05 8.75 -2.73
N THR A 53 12.63 9.09 -1.51
CA THR A 53 11.22 8.95 -1.07
C THR A 53 10.44 10.27 -1.02
N ALA A 54 11.07 11.38 -1.40
CA ALA A 54 10.43 12.69 -1.44
C ALA A 54 9.58 12.85 -2.72
N ASN A 55 8.35 13.37 -2.58
CA ASN A 55 7.45 13.72 -3.68
C ASN A 55 7.12 12.57 -4.66
N VAL A 56 7.08 11.33 -4.17
CA VAL A 56 6.82 10.15 -5.00
C VAL A 56 5.38 10.15 -5.51
N VAL A 57 5.24 10.06 -6.83
CA VAL A 57 3.96 9.88 -7.50
C VAL A 57 3.72 8.39 -7.72
N VAL A 58 2.55 7.91 -7.31
CA VAL A 58 2.14 6.52 -7.46
C VAL A 58 1.02 6.46 -8.50
N SER A 59 1.18 5.64 -9.53
CA SER A 59 0.15 5.33 -10.51
C SER A 59 -0.36 3.91 -10.27
N ILE A 60 -1.67 3.77 -10.08
CA ILE A 60 -2.31 2.49 -9.81
C ILE A 60 -3.32 2.21 -10.91
N GLN A 61 -3.13 1.09 -11.62
CA GLN A 61 -4.01 0.65 -12.70
C GLN A 61 -4.60 -0.72 -12.35
N LEU A 62 -5.83 -0.97 -12.80
CA LEU A 62 -6.54 -2.25 -12.63
C LEU A 62 -6.62 -2.75 -11.18
N ALA A 63 -6.54 -1.84 -10.20
CA ALA A 63 -6.64 -2.20 -8.80
C ALA A 63 -8.08 -2.52 -8.39
N LYS A 64 -8.22 -3.48 -7.49
CA LYS A 64 -9.49 -3.79 -6.86
C LYS A 64 -9.87 -2.69 -5.87
N VAL A 65 -10.97 -1.99 -6.14
CA VAL A 65 -11.55 -1.03 -5.21
C VAL A 65 -12.30 -1.76 -4.10
N LYS A 66 -12.00 -1.43 -2.85
CA LYS A 66 -12.78 -1.87 -1.68
C LYS A 66 -13.23 -0.63 -0.93
N THR A 67 -14.53 -0.35 -0.96
CA THR A 67 -15.13 0.71 -0.15
C THR A 67 -15.14 0.27 1.31
N ILE A 68 -14.25 0.82 2.12
CA ILE A 68 -14.24 0.61 3.56
C ILE A 68 -14.99 1.79 4.19
N TYR A 69 -16.27 1.62 4.51
CA TYR A 69 -16.98 2.56 5.37
C TYR A 69 -16.40 2.44 6.78
N THR A 70 -15.42 3.28 7.11
CA THR A 70 -14.92 3.35 8.49
C THR A 70 -15.85 4.23 9.30
N PHE A 71 -16.95 3.67 9.80
CA PHE A 71 -17.59 4.20 11.01
C PHE A 71 -16.68 3.86 12.19
N LYS A 72 -15.83 4.81 12.58
CA LYS A 72 -15.17 4.76 13.89
C LYS A 72 -16.14 5.32 14.93
N ILE A 73 -16.89 4.43 15.58
CA ILE A 73 -17.37 4.66 16.94
C ILE A 73 -16.63 3.64 17.80
N VAL A 74 -15.58 4.09 18.48
CA VAL A 74 -15.19 3.64 19.82
C VAL A 74 -14.61 4.85 20.53
#